data_AF-A0A6I6GT32-F1
#
_entry.id   AF-A0A6I6GT32-F1
#
_cell.length_a   1.000
_cell.length_b   1.000
_cell.length_c   1.000
_cell.angle_alpha   90.00
_cell.angle_beta   90.00
_cell.angle_gamma   90.00
#
_symmetry.space_group_name_H-M   'P 1'
#
loop_
_entity.id
_entity.type
_entity.pdbx_description
1 polymer ?
#
loop_
_entity_poly.entity_id
_entity_poly.type
_entity_poly.pdbx_seq_one_letter_code
_entity_poly.pdbx_strand_id
1 'polypeptide(L)'
;MTEQKFAIELKAASTEEFKVERSLHDKIGPINPQKINVQLGFQFHHEIVKDIFTVTVLVVYQYPTNPSNNEHIELMKFQAGFDFTVTNLKTILKPNQSGFQMPDNVMMAIVGVSISTARGMLIPLTAGSYLNSFILPIVDTKEMLENLKIKKTPIENELHVQGQQQLTKRKPKQSR
;
A
#
# COMPACT_ATOMS: atom_id res chain seq x y z
N MET A 1 -37.74 -17.18 -7.13
CA MET A 1 -36.67 -16.29 -7.64
C MET A 1 -35.40 -16.69 -6.94
N THR A 2 -34.40 -17.19 -7.67
CA THR A 2 -33.12 -17.60 -7.08
C THR A 2 -32.28 -16.35 -6.89
N GLU A 3 -31.88 -16.03 -5.65
CA GLU A 3 -30.97 -14.92 -5.37
C GLU A 3 -29.68 -15.10 -6.16
N GLN A 4 -29.34 -14.10 -6.97
CA GLN A 4 -28.07 -14.05 -7.67
C GLN A 4 -26.98 -13.70 -6.63
N LYS A 5 -26.35 -14.74 -6.06
CA LYS A 5 -25.31 -14.56 -5.05
C LYS A 5 -23.99 -14.17 -5.72
N PHE A 6 -23.57 -12.91 -5.52
CA PHE A 6 -22.28 -12.43 -6.03
C PHE A 6 -21.12 -13.07 -5.25
N ALA A 7 -20.03 -13.41 -5.96
CA ALA A 7 -18.85 -14.01 -5.34
C ALA A 7 -18.06 -13.00 -4.48
N ILE A 8 -18.13 -11.71 -4.81
CA ILE A 8 -17.46 -10.60 -4.12
C ILE A 8 -18.44 -9.43 -4.07
N GLU A 9 -18.61 -8.83 -2.90
CA GLU A 9 -19.51 -7.69 -2.67
C GLU A 9 -18.84 -6.65 -1.77
N LEU A 10 -18.80 -5.39 -2.18
CA LEU A 10 -18.39 -4.28 -1.32
C LEU A 10 -19.53 -3.97 -0.33
N LYS A 11 -19.31 -4.21 0.96
CA LYS A 11 -20.31 -3.99 2.03
C LYS A 11 -20.24 -2.61 2.62
N ALA A 12 -19.04 -2.09 2.82
CA ALA A 12 -18.84 -0.79 3.43
C ALA A 12 -17.63 -0.08 2.83
N ALA A 13 -17.73 1.24 2.75
CA ALA A 13 -16.63 2.13 2.45
C ALA A 13 -16.64 3.24 3.51
N SER A 14 -15.49 3.53 4.10
CA SER A 14 -15.39 4.53 5.16
C SER A 14 -14.12 5.35 5.01
N THR A 15 -14.21 6.65 5.33
CA THR A 15 -13.03 7.51 5.45
C THR A 15 -12.46 7.35 6.85
N GLU A 16 -11.21 6.92 6.95
CA GLU A 16 -10.49 6.77 8.21
C GLU A 16 -9.67 8.02 8.55
N GLU A 17 -9.06 8.64 7.54
CA GLU A 17 -8.30 9.88 7.67
C GLU A 17 -8.48 10.76 6.43
N PHE A 18 -8.63 12.07 6.64
CA PHE A 18 -8.53 13.06 5.57
C PHE A 18 -7.88 14.33 6.10
N LYS A 19 -6.75 14.70 5.50
CA LYS A 19 -5.98 15.91 5.82
C LYS A 19 -5.59 16.59 4.52
N VAL A 20 -5.76 17.91 4.48
CA VAL A 20 -5.30 18.78 3.39
C VAL A 20 -4.52 19.90 4.00
N GLU A 21 -3.32 20.13 3.50
CA GLU A 21 -2.49 21.24 3.92
C GLU A 21 -2.97 22.52 3.22
N ARG A 22 -3.50 23.46 4.00
CA ARG A 22 -4.15 24.69 3.49
C ARG A 22 -3.22 25.90 3.49
N SER A 23 -2.15 25.87 4.28
CA SER A 23 -1.25 27.02 4.50
C SER A 23 -0.12 27.15 3.47
N LEU A 24 -0.10 26.29 2.45
CA LEU A 24 1.01 26.20 1.50
C LEU A 24 1.02 27.28 0.43
N HIS A 25 -0.13 27.87 0.13
CA HIS A 25 -0.22 28.86 -0.94
C HIS A 25 0.71 30.07 -0.68
N ASP A 26 0.94 30.39 0.59
CA ASP A 26 1.81 31.48 1.02
C ASP A 26 3.30 31.10 0.99
N LYS A 27 3.63 29.80 1.02
CA LYS A 27 5.02 29.30 1.17
C LYS A 27 5.67 28.91 -0.16
N ILE A 28 4.90 28.38 -1.11
CA ILE A 28 5.45 27.78 -2.34
C ILE A 28 4.88 28.38 -3.63
N GLY A 29 4.00 29.38 -3.53
CA GLY A 29 3.34 29.99 -4.67
C GLY A 29 2.37 29.03 -5.37
N PRO A 30 2.02 29.28 -6.65
CA PRO A 30 1.08 28.45 -7.38
C PRO A 30 1.63 27.03 -7.60
N ILE A 31 0.85 26.03 -7.22
CA ILE A 31 1.18 24.61 -7.38
C ILE A 31 1.08 24.23 -8.86
N ASN A 32 2.17 23.73 -9.46
CA ASN A 32 2.14 23.16 -10.80
C ASN A 32 1.59 21.73 -10.75
N PRO A 33 0.45 21.44 -11.40
CA PRO A 33 -0.15 20.12 -11.34
C PRO A 33 0.74 18.96 -11.76
N GLN A 34 1.61 19.19 -12.73
CA GLN A 34 2.48 18.17 -13.32
C GLN A 34 3.62 17.73 -12.39
N LYS A 35 3.83 18.48 -11.29
CA LYS A 35 4.85 18.17 -10.29
C LYS A 35 4.27 17.44 -9.07
N ILE A 36 2.96 17.23 -9.00
CA ILE A 36 2.36 16.47 -7.90
C ILE A 36 2.68 14.99 -8.10
N ASN A 37 3.31 14.41 -7.09
CA ASN A 37 3.51 12.97 -6.99
C ASN A 37 2.39 12.37 -6.15
N VAL A 38 1.78 11.30 -6.66
CA VAL A 38 0.74 10.56 -5.93
C VAL A 38 1.35 9.25 -5.44
N GLN A 39 1.35 9.04 -4.13
CA GLN A 39 1.70 7.77 -3.52
C GLN A 39 0.43 7.00 -3.15
N LEU A 40 0.41 5.71 -3.49
CA LEU A 40 -0.65 4.78 -3.13
C LEU A 40 -0.11 3.69 -2.21
N GLY A 41 -0.77 3.48 -1.08
CA GLY A 41 -0.49 2.43 -0.13
C GLY A 41 -1.70 1.52 0.06
N PHE A 42 -1.45 0.24 0.31
CA PHE A 42 -2.49 -0.75 0.56
C PHE A 42 -2.14 -1.55 1.80
N GLN A 43 -3.13 -1.72 2.67
CA GLN A 43 -3.09 -2.67 3.76
C GLN A 43 -4.27 -3.61 3.61
N PHE A 44 -4.05 -4.88 3.96
CA PHE A 44 -5.02 -5.94 3.77
C PHE A 44 -5.25 -6.65 5.09
N HIS A 45 -6.51 -6.74 5.49
CA HIS A 45 -6.95 -7.51 6.65
C HIS A 45 -8.04 -8.51 6.23
N HIS A 46 -8.21 -9.58 6.98
CA HIS A 46 -9.25 -10.57 6.70
C HIS A 46 -9.78 -11.21 7.98
N GLU A 47 -11.08 -11.48 7.99
CA GLU A 47 -11.77 -12.23 9.03
C GLU A 47 -12.49 -13.43 8.42
N ILE A 48 -11.79 -14.58 8.40
CA ILE A 48 -12.23 -15.80 7.70
C ILE A 48 -13.61 -16.29 8.17
N VAL A 49 -13.89 -16.18 9.48
CA VAL A 49 -15.17 -16.65 10.06
C VAL A 49 -16.37 -15.88 9.52
N LYS A 50 -16.17 -14.60 9.18
CA LYS A 50 -17.22 -13.72 8.65
C LYS A 50 -17.19 -13.58 7.13
N ASP A 51 -16.27 -14.26 6.45
CA ASP A 51 -16.00 -14.07 5.01
C ASP A 51 -15.72 -12.59 4.65
N ILE A 52 -15.10 -11.84 5.57
CA ILE A 52 -14.77 -10.43 5.37
C ILE A 52 -13.31 -10.28 4.95
N PHE A 53 -13.09 -9.49 3.90
CA PHE A 53 -11.78 -9.05 3.44
C PHE A 53 -11.75 -7.53 3.39
N THR A 54 -10.88 -6.90 4.16
CA THR A 54 -10.79 -5.45 4.28
C THR A 54 -9.55 -4.94 3.55
N VAL A 55 -9.73 -3.89 2.75
CA VAL A 55 -8.65 -3.14 2.10
C VAL A 55 -8.63 -1.74 2.65
N THR A 56 -7.52 -1.33 3.23
CA THR A 56 -7.26 0.08 3.55
C THR A 56 -6.40 0.67 2.43
N VAL A 57 -6.91 1.70 1.78
CA VAL A 57 -6.20 2.47 0.75
C VAL A 57 -5.70 3.76 1.36
N LEU A 58 -4.40 3.99 1.25
CA LEU A 58 -3.74 5.25 1.59
C LEU A 58 -3.39 5.99 0.29
N VAL A 59 -3.79 7.25 0.21
CA VAL A 59 -3.46 8.16 -0.88
C VAL A 59 -2.74 9.37 -0.31
N VAL A 60 -1.53 9.65 -0.79
CA VAL A 60 -0.75 10.82 -0.37
C VAL A 60 -0.37 11.63 -1.59
N TYR A 61 -0.74 12.91 -1.60
CA TYR A 61 -0.32 13.86 -2.64
C TYR A 61 0.86 14.64 -2.12
N GLN A 62 1.95 14.63 -2.86
CA GLN A 62 3.19 15.28 -2.49
C GLN A 62 3.64 16.26 -3.55
N TYR A 63 4.27 17.35 -3.12
CA TYR A 63 4.86 18.33 -4.01
C TYR A 63 6.34 18.50 -3.69
N PRO A 64 7.24 18.44 -4.68
CA PRO A 64 8.66 18.70 -4.46
C PRO A 64 8.88 20.18 -4.16
N THR A 65 9.52 20.48 -3.02
CA THR A 65 9.87 21.85 -2.62
C THR A 65 11.30 22.23 -2.99
N ASN A 66 12.21 21.25 -3.02
CA ASN A 66 13.58 21.47 -3.43
C ASN A 66 14.11 20.25 -4.23
N PRO A 67 14.50 20.43 -5.51
CA PRO A 67 15.01 19.35 -6.36
C PRO A 67 16.34 18.76 -5.87
N SER A 68 17.12 19.48 -5.06
CA SER A 68 18.48 19.10 -4.68
C SER A 68 18.56 18.18 -3.44
N ASN A 69 17.52 18.14 -2.62
CA ASN A 69 17.49 17.38 -1.35
C ASN A 69 16.32 16.38 -1.26
N ASN A 70 15.56 16.19 -2.35
CA ASN A 70 14.39 15.30 -2.39
C ASN A 70 13.33 15.64 -1.33
N GLU A 71 13.25 16.92 -0.94
CA GLU A 71 12.29 17.38 0.05
C GLU A 71 10.92 17.53 -0.59
N HIS A 72 9.92 16.98 0.10
CA HIS A 72 8.53 17.00 -0.31
C HIS A 72 7.66 17.51 0.81
N ILE A 73 6.64 18.24 0.43
CA ILE A 73 5.52 18.58 1.31
C ILE A 73 4.35 17.66 1.01
N GLU A 74 3.63 17.26 2.04
CA GLU A 74 2.36 16.56 1.92
C GLU A 74 1.24 17.59 1.68
N LEU A 75 0.66 17.58 0.49
CA LEU A 75 -0.49 18.42 0.14
C LEU A 75 -1.78 17.85 0.71
N MET A 76 -1.90 16.53 0.69
CA MET A 76 -3.06 15.81 1.20
C MET A 76 -2.68 14.38 1.59
N LYS A 77 -3.32 13.91 2.64
CA LYS A 77 -3.38 12.50 3.00
C LYS A 77 -4.83 12.07 3.15
N PHE A 78 -5.17 10.98 2.50
CA PHE A 78 -6.47 10.35 2.55
C PHE A 78 -6.31 8.87 2.83
N GLN A 79 -7.04 8.35 3.80
CA GLN A 79 -7.09 6.94 4.14
C GLN A 79 -8.54 6.48 4.19
N ALA A 80 -8.84 5.38 3.52
CA ALA A 80 -10.17 4.79 3.51
C ALA A 80 -10.14 3.28 3.62
N GLY A 81 -11.08 2.73 4.39
CA GLY A 81 -11.30 1.30 4.57
C GLY A 81 -12.46 0.81 3.71
N PHE A 82 -12.27 -0.32 3.07
CA PHE A 82 -13.25 -0.99 2.20
C PHE A 82 -13.44 -2.43 2.64
N ASP A 83 -14.63 -2.76 3.13
CA ASP A 83 -14.98 -4.10 3.58
C ASP A 83 -15.69 -4.86 2.47
N PHE A 84 -15.11 -5.98 2.06
CA PHE A 84 -15.69 -6.88 1.07
C PHE A 84 -16.17 -8.17 1.74
N THR A 85 -17.38 -8.60 1.42
CA THR A 85 -17.76 -10.00 1.62
C THR A 85 -17.29 -10.81 0.42
N VAL A 86 -16.51 -11.86 0.69
CA VAL A 86 -15.98 -12.77 -0.34
C VAL A 86 -16.49 -14.17 -0.05
N THR A 87 -17.36 -14.69 -0.91
CA THR A 87 -17.97 -16.02 -0.70
C THR A 87 -16.89 -17.11 -0.65
N ASN A 88 -16.92 -17.93 0.40
CA ASN A 88 -15.94 -19.00 0.63
C ASN A 88 -14.50 -18.48 0.76
N LEU A 89 -14.30 -17.37 1.48
CA LEU A 89 -12.99 -16.72 1.64
C LEU A 89 -11.94 -17.72 2.14
N LYS A 90 -12.31 -18.63 3.06
CA LYS A 90 -11.44 -19.70 3.57
C LYS A 90 -10.81 -20.56 2.47
N THR A 91 -11.53 -20.82 1.38
CA THR A 91 -11.03 -21.66 0.27
C THR A 91 -10.18 -20.87 -0.73
N ILE A 92 -10.44 -19.57 -0.83
CA ILE A 92 -9.79 -18.67 -1.79
C ILE A 92 -8.47 -18.17 -1.20
N LEU A 93 -8.45 -17.89 0.10
CA LEU A 93 -7.31 -17.36 0.82
C LEU A 93 -6.46 -18.50 1.38
N LYS A 94 -5.27 -18.69 0.82
CA LYS A 94 -4.30 -19.68 1.27
C LYS A 94 -3.28 -19.02 2.18
N PRO A 95 -2.94 -19.59 3.35
CA PRO A 95 -1.82 -19.09 4.14
C PRO A 95 -0.50 -19.23 3.37
N ASN A 96 0.41 -18.27 3.54
CA ASN A 96 1.77 -18.28 3.02
C ASN A 96 2.75 -17.88 4.16
N GLN A 97 4.04 -18.18 4.02
CA GLN A 97 5.08 -17.98 5.04
C GLN A 97 5.12 -16.55 5.64
N SER A 98 4.65 -15.54 4.89
CA SER A 98 4.65 -14.13 5.31
C SER A 98 3.26 -13.48 5.23
N GLY A 99 2.17 -14.26 5.25
CA GLY A 99 0.80 -13.74 5.24
C GLY A 99 -0.18 -14.64 4.51
N PHE A 100 -0.82 -14.12 3.47
CA PHE A 100 -1.81 -14.84 2.70
C PHE A 100 -1.57 -14.72 1.19
N GLN A 101 -2.14 -15.66 0.45
CA GLN A 101 -2.19 -15.68 -1.00
C GLN A 101 -3.66 -15.80 -1.43
N MET A 102 -4.03 -14.98 -2.41
CA MET A 102 -5.34 -14.97 -3.05
C MET A 102 -5.11 -15.03 -4.56
N PRO A 103 -6.02 -15.64 -5.35
CA PRO A 103 -5.92 -15.59 -6.80
C PRO A 103 -5.80 -14.15 -7.32
N ASP A 104 -4.88 -13.92 -8.24
CA ASP A 104 -4.53 -12.58 -8.71
C ASP A 104 -5.73 -11.84 -9.32
N ASN A 105 -6.62 -12.55 -10.02
CA ASN A 105 -7.85 -11.98 -10.56
C ASN A 105 -8.80 -11.45 -9.48
N VAL A 106 -8.91 -12.16 -8.35
CA VAL A 106 -9.75 -11.74 -7.21
C VAL A 106 -9.13 -10.53 -6.54
N MET A 107 -7.82 -10.56 -6.30
CA MET A 107 -7.09 -9.44 -5.70
C MET A 107 -7.14 -8.18 -6.58
N MET A 108 -6.94 -8.33 -7.90
CA MET A 108 -7.05 -7.23 -8.86
C MET A 108 -8.45 -6.61 -8.84
N ALA A 109 -9.51 -7.42 -8.78
CA ALA A 109 -10.88 -6.92 -8.70
C ALA A 109 -11.11 -6.13 -7.41
N ILE A 110 -10.72 -6.67 -6.26
CA ILE A 110 -10.88 -6.02 -4.95
C ILE A 110 -10.10 -4.69 -4.90
N VAL A 111 -8.83 -4.70 -5.31
CA VAL A 111 -7.98 -3.49 -5.34
C VAL A 111 -8.52 -2.47 -6.34
N GLY A 112 -8.92 -2.89 -7.53
CA GLY A 112 -9.50 -2.01 -8.55
C GLY A 112 -10.77 -1.32 -8.08
N VAL A 113 -11.68 -2.07 -7.43
CA VAL A 113 -12.90 -1.51 -6.83
C VAL A 113 -12.54 -0.53 -5.70
N SER A 114 -11.58 -0.88 -4.83
CA SER A 114 -11.14 -0.02 -3.73
C SER A 114 -10.59 1.31 -4.24
N ILE A 115 -9.73 1.30 -5.27
CA ILE A 115 -9.15 2.51 -5.87
C ILE A 115 -10.22 3.34 -6.57
N SER A 116 -11.11 2.71 -7.34
CA SER A 116 -12.20 3.41 -8.03
C SER A 116 -13.14 4.09 -7.03
N THR A 117 -13.43 3.42 -5.92
CA THR A 117 -14.28 3.96 -4.84
C THR A 117 -13.56 5.07 -4.09
N ALA A 118 -12.28 4.90 -3.75
CA ALA A 118 -11.44 5.94 -3.16
C ALA A 118 -11.40 7.21 -4.02
N ARG A 119 -11.27 7.07 -5.35
CA ARG A 119 -11.36 8.18 -6.30
C ARG A 119 -12.72 8.88 -6.22
N GLY A 120 -13.81 8.12 -6.18
CA GLY A 120 -15.17 8.66 -6.03
C GLY A 120 -15.38 9.40 -4.71
N MET A 121 -14.78 8.93 -3.61
CA MET A 121 -14.81 9.58 -2.30
C MET A 121 -13.96 10.85 -2.26
N LEU A 122 -12.82 10.88 -2.96
CA LEU A 122 -11.93 12.04 -2.98
C LEU A 122 -12.56 13.26 -3.65
N ILE A 123 -13.35 13.09 -4.71
CA ILE A 123 -13.99 14.20 -5.45
C ILE A 123 -14.78 15.15 -4.52
N PRO A 124 -15.75 14.68 -3.72
CA PRO A 124 -16.47 15.57 -2.80
C PRO A 124 -15.60 16.05 -1.64
N LEU A 125 -14.59 15.28 -1.20
CA LEU A 125 -13.70 15.66 -0.10
C LEU A 125 -12.75 16.80 -0.48
N THR A 126 -12.31 16.86 -1.74
CA THR A 126 -11.42 17.91 -2.24
C THR A 126 -12.19 19.09 -2.82
N ALA A 127 -13.52 19.02 -2.90
CA ALA A 127 -14.37 20.09 -3.40
C ALA A 127 -14.09 21.43 -2.67
N GLY A 128 -13.89 22.50 -3.45
CA GLY A 128 -13.58 23.83 -2.92
C GLY A 128 -12.13 24.03 -2.46
N SER A 129 -11.27 23.01 -2.53
CA SER A 129 -9.82 23.14 -2.34
C SER A 129 -9.08 23.30 -3.67
N TYR A 130 -7.82 23.75 -3.61
CA TYR A 130 -6.93 23.75 -4.77
C TYR A 130 -6.63 22.33 -5.30
N LEU A 131 -6.94 21.29 -4.51
CA LEU A 131 -6.83 19.89 -4.91
C LEU A 131 -8.06 19.36 -5.66
N ASN A 132 -9.13 20.14 -5.81
CA ASN A 132 -10.34 19.68 -6.51
C ASN A 132 -10.09 19.33 -7.99
N SER A 133 -9.13 20.01 -8.63
CA SER A 133 -8.73 19.72 -10.02
C SER A 133 -7.82 18.50 -10.14
N PHE A 134 -7.43 17.89 -9.01
CA PHE A 134 -6.47 16.80 -8.95
C PHE A 134 -7.17 15.49 -8.69
N ILE A 135 -7.54 14.84 -9.79
CA ILE A 135 -8.22 13.56 -9.74
C ILE A 135 -7.18 12.46 -9.54
N LEU A 136 -7.48 11.52 -8.64
CA LEU A 136 -6.64 10.34 -8.45
C LEU A 136 -6.44 9.62 -9.80
N PRO A 137 -5.19 9.38 -10.23
CA PRO A 137 -4.91 8.78 -11.53
C PRO A 137 -5.48 7.36 -11.62
N ILE A 138 -5.81 6.95 -12.85
CA ILE A 138 -6.12 5.56 -13.16
C ILE A 138 -4.80 4.79 -13.09
N VAL A 139 -4.78 3.71 -12.31
CA VAL A 139 -3.60 2.85 -12.16
C VAL A 139 -3.90 1.46 -12.68
N ASP A 140 -2.88 0.81 -13.26
CA ASP A 140 -2.95 -0.60 -13.60
C ASP A 140 -2.82 -1.43 -12.32
N THR A 141 -3.92 -2.10 -11.95
CA THR A 141 -3.97 -2.94 -10.74
C THR A 141 -3.01 -4.12 -10.80
N LYS A 142 -2.69 -4.62 -11.99
CA LYS A 142 -1.75 -5.72 -12.17
C LYS A 142 -0.33 -5.26 -11.82
N GLU A 143 0.12 -4.18 -12.45
CA GLU A 143 1.43 -3.57 -12.19
C GLU A 143 1.58 -3.20 -10.71
N MET A 144 0.53 -2.62 -10.12
CA MET A 144 0.47 -2.30 -8.70
C MET A 144 0.68 -3.53 -7.81
N LEU A 145 -0.01 -4.64 -8.09
CA LEU A 145 0.11 -5.86 -7.30
C LEU A 145 1.47 -6.54 -7.48
N GLU A 146 2.06 -6.50 -8.67
CA GLU A 146 3.41 -6.98 -8.93
C GLU A 146 4.42 -6.19 -8.08
N ASN A 147 4.32 -4.86 -8.05
CA ASN A 147 5.16 -3.99 -7.22
C ASN A 147 4.98 -4.25 -5.72
N LEU A 148 3.78 -4.61 -5.27
CA LEU A 148 3.52 -5.00 -3.87
C LEU A 148 4.11 -6.38 -3.52
N LYS A 149 4.17 -7.31 -4.48
CA LYS A 149 4.80 -8.63 -4.29
C LYS A 149 6.32 -8.52 -4.22
N ILE A 150 6.94 -7.66 -5.03
CA ILE A 150 8.40 -7.45 -5.07
C ILE A 150 8.92 -6.90 -3.73
N LYS A 151 8.13 -6.08 -3.01
CA LYS A 151 8.48 -5.60 -1.66
C LYS A 151 8.45 -6.68 -0.56
N LYS A 152 8.02 -7.92 -0.86
CA LYS A 152 7.92 -9.04 0.11
C LYS A 152 9.05 -10.07 -0.01
N THR A 153 10.04 -9.88 -0.87
CA THR A 153 11.17 -10.83 -1.00
C THR A 153 12.29 -10.49 0.01
N PRO A 154 12.92 -11.48 0.67
CA PRO A 154 13.57 -11.31 1.98
C PRO A 154 14.83 -10.46 1.94
N ILE A 155 15.10 -9.73 3.04
CA ILE A 155 16.46 -9.34 3.40
C ILE A 155 17.19 -10.65 3.69
N GLU A 156 17.87 -11.20 2.69
CA GLU A 156 18.78 -12.31 2.89
C GLU A 156 19.94 -11.86 3.80
N ASN A 157 20.31 -12.77 4.70
CA ASN A 157 21.34 -12.61 5.70
C ASN A 157 22.71 -12.29 5.08
N GLU A 158 23.06 -11.02 4.94
CA GLU A 158 24.45 -10.58 4.91
C GLU A 158 24.94 -10.31 6.35
N LEU A 159 25.11 -11.39 7.10
CA LEU A 159 26.16 -11.43 8.13
C LEU A 159 27.06 -12.61 7.81
N HIS A 160 28.01 -12.29 6.94
CA HIS A 160 29.21 -13.07 6.76
C HIS A 160 29.79 -13.47 8.11
N VAL A 161 29.95 -14.77 8.24
CA VAL A 161 30.92 -15.47 9.07
C VAL A 161 32.26 -14.72 9.05
N GLN A 162 32.49 -13.86 10.04
CA GLN A 162 33.81 -13.40 10.46
C GLN A 162 33.85 -13.43 11.98
N GLY A 163 34.18 -14.59 12.53
CA GLY A 163 34.39 -14.72 13.96
C GLY A 163 34.31 -16.14 14.47
N GLN A 164 35.13 -17.05 13.93
CA GLN A 164 35.54 -18.30 14.62
C GLN A 164 36.60 -19.07 13.82
N GLN A 165 37.79 -18.50 13.65
CA GLN A 165 39.04 -19.26 13.51
C GLN A 165 40.18 -18.52 14.21
N GLN A 166 40.10 -18.40 15.53
CA GLN A 166 41.27 -18.26 16.37
C GLN A 166 41.13 -19.25 17.53
N LEU A 167 41.64 -20.46 17.35
CA LEU A 167 42.12 -21.38 18.39
C LEU A 167 42.53 -22.69 17.71
N THR A 168 43.83 -22.82 17.40
CA THR A 168 44.65 -24.06 17.44
C THR A 168 45.93 -23.89 16.59
N LYS A 169 46.88 -23.10 17.09
CA LYS A 169 48.31 -23.28 16.77
C LYS A 169 49.13 -23.16 18.05
N ARG A 170 49.11 -24.22 18.87
CA ARG A 170 50.20 -24.51 19.82
C ARG A 170 51.02 -25.65 19.24
N LYS A 171 52.18 -25.33 18.64
CA LYS A 171 53.25 -26.29 18.36
C LYS A 171 53.91 -26.70 19.69
N PRO A 172 54.16 -27.99 19.95
CA PRO A 172 55.07 -28.39 21.01
C PRO A 172 56.52 -28.14 20.57
N LYS A 173 57.28 -27.51 21.45
CA LYS A 173 58.72 -27.29 21.37
C LYS A 173 59.41 -28.61 21.73
N GLN A 174 59.97 -29.32 20.76
CA GLN A 174 60.95 -30.38 21.04
C GLN A 174 62.32 -29.71 21.17
N SER A 175 62.89 -29.74 22.37
CA SER A 175 64.31 -29.47 22.59
C SER A 175 65.07 -30.80 22.58
N ARG A 176 66.19 -30.79 21.86
CA ARG A 176 67.29 -31.76 21.97
C ARG A 176 67.91 -31.73 23.36
#